data_AF-A0A3B8RW63-F1
#
_entry.id   AF-A0A3B8RW63-F1
#
_cell.length_a   1.000
_cell.length_b   1.000
_cell.length_c   1.000
_cell.angle_alpha   90.00
_cell.angle_beta   90.00
_cell.angle_gamma   90.00
#
_symmetry.space_group_name_H-M   'P 1'
#
loop_
_entity.id
_entity.type
_entity.pdbx_description
1 polymer ?
#
loop_
_entity_poly.entity_id
_entity_poly.type
_entity_poly.pdbx_seq_one_letter_code
_entity_poly.pdbx_strand_id
1 'polypeptide(L)' 'SFKVTASGKFKRKSAYKSHILTSKSTKRKRKLRRTTEVSKAEHKRVKIMLQ' A
#
# COMPACT_ATOMS: atom_id res chain seq x y z
N SER A 1 5.37 -0.80 5.23
CA SER A 1 5.58 0.50 5.89
C SER A 1 4.43 1.41 5.54
N PHE A 2 3.74 1.88 6.58
CA PHE A 2 2.61 2.81 6.51
C PHE A 2 3.13 4.23 6.74
N LYS A 3 2.56 5.20 6.04
CA LYS A 3 2.87 6.63 6.25
C LYS A 3 1.58 7.42 6.40
N VAL A 4 1.58 8.40 7.30
CA VAL A 4 0.46 9.33 7.50
C VAL A 4 0.52 10.43 6.44
N THR A 5 -0.63 10.76 5.84
CA THR A 5 -0.78 11.91 4.94
C THR A 5 -1.12 13.16 5.74
N ALA A 6 -0.96 14.35 5.13
CA ALA A 6 -1.37 15.61 5.74
C ALA A 6 -2.86 15.62 6.18
N SER A 7 -3.71 14.85 5.50
CA SER A 7 -5.13 14.66 5.83
C SER A 7 -5.42 13.59 6.89
N GLY A 8 -4.39 13.02 7.54
CA GLY A 8 -4.56 11.99 8.58
C GLY A 8 -4.89 10.59 8.06
N LYS A 9 -4.82 10.35 6.74
CA LYS A 9 -5.02 9.02 6.16
C LYS A 9 -3.72 8.23 6.13
N PHE A 10 -3.83 6.90 6.11
CA PHE A 10 -2.66 6.02 6.00
C PHE A 10 -2.44 5.58 4.56
N LYS A 11 -1.24 5.84 4.04
CA LYS A 11 -0.75 5.31 2.75
C LYS A 11 0.06 4.05 2.96
N ARG A 12 -0.10 3.08 2.06
CA ARG A 12 0.65 1.82 2.03
C ARG A 12 1.20 1.53 0.63
N LYS A 13 2.19 0.64 0.56
CA LYS A 13 2.67 0.07 -0.70
C LYS A 13 1.74 -1.06 -1.17
N SER A 14 1.61 -1.21 -2.48
CA SER A 14 0.86 -2.32 -3.08
C SER A 14 1.61 -3.65 -2.91
N ALA A 15 0.86 -4.73 -2.70
CA ALA A 15 1.41 -6.08 -2.59
C ALA A 15 1.85 -6.63 -3.97
N TYR A 16 2.57 -7.75 -3.99
CA TYR A 16 2.95 -8.50 -5.20
C TYR A 16 3.97 -7.83 -6.15
N LYS A 17 4.73 -6.84 -5.65
CA LYS A 17 5.84 -6.21 -6.39
C LYS A 17 7.23 -6.67 -5.93
N SER A 18 7.31 -7.74 -5.14
CA SER A 18 8.58 -8.19 -4.54
C SER A 18 9.20 -9.41 -5.22
N HIS A 19 8.39 -10.32 -5.79
CA HIS A 19 8.90 -11.59 -6.34
C HIS A 19 8.09 -12.05 -7.57
N ILE A 20 8.71 -12.85 -8.45
CA ILE A 20 8.21 -13.32 -9.76
C ILE A 20 7.67 -12.16 -10.61
N LEU A 21 8.55 -11.22 -10.97
CA LEU A 21 8.18 -10.05 -11.78
C LEU A 21 8.20 -10.33 -13.29
N THR A 22 8.84 -11.43 -13.69
CA THR A 22 9.00 -11.88 -15.07
C THR A 22 7.66 -12.29 -15.68
N SER A 23 6.85 -13.07 -14.96
CA SER A 23 5.51 -13.49 -15.43
C SER A 23 4.43 -12.40 -15.36
N LYS A 24 4.74 -11.24 -14.77
CA LYS A 24 3.78 -10.13 -14.62
C LYS A 24 3.89 -9.17 -15.81
N SER A 25 2.76 -8.84 -16.42
CA SER A 25 2.71 -7.84 -17.49
C SER A 25 3.25 -6.48 -17.05
N THR A 26 3.79 -5.71 -18.00
CA THR A 26 4.32 -4.35 -17.76
C THR A 26 3.25 -3.43 -17.17
N LYS A 27 2.00 -3.53 -17.66
CA LYS A 27 0.83 -2.81 -17.13
C LYS A 27 0.58 -3.15 -15.65
N ARG A 28 0.64 -4.43 -15.28
CA ARG A 28 0.46 -4.87 -13.87
C ARG A 28 1.57 -4.32 -12.99
N LYS A 29 2.83 -4.44 -13.41
CA LYS A 29 4.00 -3.90 -12.68
C LYS A 29 3.90 -2.39 -12.47
N ARG A 30 3.42 -1.63 -13.46
CA ARG A 30 3.21 -0.18 -13.37
C ARG A 30 2.14 0.18 -12.35
N LYS A 31 1.01 -0.54 -12.31
CA LYS A 31 -0.06 -0.34 -11.32
C LYS A 31 0.45 -0.61 -9.90
N LEU A 32 1.17 -1.72 -9.70
CA LEU A 32 1.73 -2.10 -8.40
C LEU A 32 2.85 -1.18 -7.89
N ARG A 33 3.42 -0.31 -8.74
CA ARG A 33 4.39 0.71 -8.32
C ARG A 33 3.75 1.83 -7.50
N ARG A 34 2.46 2.11 -7.69
CA ARG A 34 1.79 3.22 -7.00
C ARG A 34 1.38 2.83 -5.58
N THR A 35 1.47 3.81 -4.69
CA THR A 35 0.97 3.71 -3.31
C THR A 35 -0.53 3.90 -3.30
N THR A 36 -1.19 3.22 -2.37
CA THR A 36 -2.65 3.26 -2.20
C THR A 36 -2.98 3.59 -0.75
N GLU A 37 -4.20 4.08 -0.52
CA GLU A 37 -4.70 4.31 0.83
C GLU A 37 -5.09 2.97 1.49
N VAL A 38 -5.03 2.94 2.82
CA VAL A 38 -5.57 1.85 3.64
C VAL A 38 -7.11 1.91 3.57
N SER A 39 -7.77 0.74 3.60
CA SER A 39 -9.23 0.69 3.61
C SER A 39 -9.77 1.19 4.96
N LYS A 40 -10.92 1.88 4.94
CA LYS A 40 -11.54 2.47 6.16
C LYS A 40 -11.64 1.49 7.33
N ALA A 41 -11.94 0.21 7.06
CA ALA A 41 -12.06 -0.84 8.08
C ALA A 41 -10.74 -1.12 8.83
N GLU A 42 -9.59 -1.02 8.16
CA GLU A 42 -8.28 -1.31 8.74
C GLU A 42 -7.64 -0.10 9.44
N HIS A 43 -8.19 1.10 9.28
CA HIS A 43 -7.62 2.33 9.86
C HIS A 43 -7.43 2.24 11.38
N LYS A 44 -8.40 1.68 12.11
CA LYS A 44 -8.33 1.57 13.58
C LYS A 44 -7.16 0.68 14.01
N ARG A 45 -6.95 -0.46 13.34
CA ARG A 45 -5.87 -1.40 13.65
C ARG A 45 -4.51 -0.78 13.31
N VAL A 46 -4.39 -0.15 12.14
CA VAL A 46 -3.14 0.51 11.71
C VAL A 46 -2.77 1.67 12.64
N LYS A 47 -3.76 2.42 13.17
CA LYS A 47 -3.51 3.47 14.15
C LYS A 47 -2.91 2.93 15.45
N ILE A 48 -3.41 1.81 15.96
CA ILE A 48 -2.91 1.17 17.18
C ILE A 48 -1.48 0.64 16.98
N MET A 49 -1.17 0.06 15.81
CA MET A 49 0.16 -0.47 15.50
C MET A 49 1.25 0.60 15.29
N LEU A 50 0.86 1.86 15.15
CA LEU A 50 1.76 3.01 14.92
C LEU A 50 1.86 3.95 16.14
N GLN A 51 1.14 3.63 17.23
CA GLN A 51 1.38 4.23 18.55
C GLN A 51 2.63 3.63 19.17
#